data_AF-A0A9R1BSK1-F1
#
_entry.id   AF-A0A9R1BSK1-F1
#
_cell.length_a   1.000
_cell.length_b   1.000
_cell.length_c   1.000
_cell.angle_alpha   90.00
_cell.angle_beta   90.00
_cell.angle_gamma   90.00
#
_symmetry.space_group_name_H-M   'P 1'
#
loop_
_entity.id
_entity.type
_entity.pdbx_description
1 polymer ?
#
loop_
_entity_poly.entity_id
_entity_poly.type
_entity_poly.pdbx_seq_one_letter_code
_entity_poly.pdbx_strand_id
1 'polypeptide(L)'
;MSCNVIKEHGKMSFTWFGPTPRVTIPDPELVREILSNKFGHYGKQKSSRFGKLLADGVANHEGDKWAKHRRILNPAFHHEKIKRMLPVFSACCEEMITRWENSMPTGGFCEIDVFPEFQNLTGDVISRTAFGSNYQEGMKIFQLQGELCERLIQAFQTLFIPGYWFLPTKNNRRMRAIDREIRTILRGIIGKKERAIKNGEASSDDLLGLLLESNMQQANGKANLGMSIEDIIEECKLFYFAGMETTSVLLTWTLVVLSMHPEWQEQAREEVLHQFGRTRPDFENLSRLKIVSAKFMPCAHIVG
;
A
#
# COMPACT_ATOMS: atom_id res chain seq x y z
N MET A 1 0.92 25.44 3.40
CA MET A 1 1.35 26.34 2.30
C MET A 1 0.30 26.42 1.19
N SER A 2 -0.26 25.32 0.70
CA SER A 2 -1.26 25.31 -0.39
C SER A 2 -2.52 26.13 -0.12
N CYS A 3 -3.10 26.06 1.09
CA CYS A 3 -4.36 26.74 1.40
C CYS A 3 -4.29 28.28 1.35
N ASN A 4 -3.12 28.88 1.60
CA ASN A 4 -2.95 30.34 1.51
C ASN A 4 -2.86 30.79 0.05
N VAL A 5 -2.13 30.03 -0.78
CA VAL A 5 -1.98 30.33 -2.21
C VAL A 5 -3.33 30.25 -2.92
N ILE A 6 -4.19 29.27 -2.60
CA ILE A 6 -5.53 29.16 -3.17
C ILE A 6 -6.42 30.35 -2.77
N LYS A 7 -6.28 30.84 -1.52
CA LYS A 7 -7.02 32.02 -1.04
C LYS A 7 -6.56 33.29 -1.74
N GLU A 8 -5.26 33.44 -1.98
CA GLU A 8 -4.65 34.66 -2.54
C GLU A 8 -4.73 34.72 -4.08
N HIS A 9 -4.59 33.57 -4.75
CA HIS A 9 -4.44 33.50 -6.22
C HIS A 9 -5.59 32.75 -6.92
N GLY A 10 -6.60 32.31 -6.15
CA GLY A 10 -7.75 31.59 -6.67
C GLY A 10 -7.54 30.08 -6.75
N LYS A 11 -8.63 29.38 -7.13
CA LYS A 11 -8.72 27.91 -7.12
C LYS A 11 -7.68 27.23 -8.03
N MET A 12 -7.45 27.78 -9.22
CA MET A 12 -6.39 27.32 -10.11
C MET A 12 -5.14 28.17 -9.87
N SER A 13 -4.24 27.67 -9.04
CA SER A 13 -3.07 28.41 -8.60
C SER A 13 -1.76 27.71 -8.96
N PHE A 14 -0.70 28.51 -9.06
CA PHE A 14 0.64 28.05 -9.34
C PHE A 14 1.48 28.03 -8.06
N THR A 15 2.23 26.95 -7.84
CA THR A 15 3.15 26.81 -6.69
C THR A 15 4.49 26.25 -7.14
N TRP A 16 5.56 26.66 -6.46
CA TRP A 16 6.88 26.08 -6.67
C TRP A 16 7.14 24.97 -5.68
N PHE A 17 7.58 23.82 -6.19
CA PHE A 17 8.02 22.68 -5.40
C PHE A 17 9.50 22.42 -5.68
N GLY A 18 10.36 23.08 -4.89
CA GLY A 18 11.78 23.24 -5.25
C GLY A 18 11.90 23.96 -6.60
N PRO A 19 12.72 23.47 -7.54
CA PRO A 19 12.86 24.08 -8.86
C PRO A 19 11.73 23.70 -9.83
N THR A 20 10.76 22.86 -9.41
CA THR A 20 9.71 22.35 -10.30
C THR A 20 8.41 23.11 -10.07
N PRO A 21 7.86 23.77 -11.10
CA PRO A 21 6.57 24.41 -11.00
C PRO A 21 5.43 23.39 -10.96
N ARG A 22 4.37 23.69 -10.20
CA ARG A 22 3.16 22.87 -10.09
C ARG A 22 1.92 23.73 -10.23
N VAL A 23 0.97 23.25 -11.01
CA VAL A 23 -0.36 23.87 -11.15
C VAL A 23 -1.35 23.02 -10.35
N THR A 24 -2.09 23.66 -9.45
CA THR A 24 -3.21 23.03 -8.75
C THR A 24 -4.46 23.15 -9.60
N ILE A 25 -5.08 22.02 -9.91
CA ILE A 25 -6.26 21.94 -10.78
C ILE A 25 -7.40 21.32 -9.96
N PRO A 26 -8.32 22.14 -9.42
CA PRO A 26 -9.42 21.64 -8.61
C PRO A 26 -10.69 21.35 -9.42
N ASP A 27 -10.72 21.72 -10.70
CA ASP A 27 -11.88 21.49 -11.57
C ASP A 27 -12.02 19.99 -11.90
N PRO A 28 -13.15 19.35 -11.57
CA PRO A 28 -13.32 17.91 -11.80
C PRO A 28 -13.30 17.48 -13.27
N GLU A 29 -13.72 18.34 -14.21
CA GLU A 29 -13.70 18.03 -15.64
C GLU A 29 -12.27 18.01 -16.15
N LEU A 30 -11.45 18.99 -15.74
CA LEU A 30 -10.03 19.03 -16.05
C LEU A 30 -9.26 17.88 -15.38
N VAL A 31 -9.58 17.55 -14.12
CA VAL A 31 -8.99 16.38 -13.44
C VAL A 31 -9.31 15.10 -14.21
N ARG A 32 -10.56 14.93 -14.67
CA ARG A 32 -10.96 13.78 -15.48
C ARG A 32 -10.19 13.75 -16.81
N GLU A 33 -10.03 14.88 -17.48
CA GLU A 33 -9.26 14.98 -18.71
C GLU A 33 -7.81 14.53 -18.51
N ILE A 34 -7.14 15.07 -17.48
CA ILE A 34 -5.74 14.77 -17.14
C ILE A 34 -5.56 13.30 -16.78
N LEU A 35 -6.41 12.77 -15.90
CA LEU A 35 -6.33 11.37 -15.46
C LEU A 35 -6.70 10.39 -16.57
N SER A 36 -7.60 10.76 -17.48
CA SER A 36 -7.93 9.93 -18.64
C SER A 36 -6.80 9.87 -19.67
N ASN A 37 -5.96 10.92 -19.72
CA ASN A 37 -4.77 11.03 -20.56
C ASN A 37 -4.98 10.54 -22.00
N LYS A 38 -6.14 10.83 -22.61
CA LYS A 38 -6.55 10.27 -23.91
C LYS A 38 -5.53 10.50 -25.03
N PHE A 39 -4.81 11.60 -24.97
CA PHE A 39 -3.82 12.01 -25.97
C PHE A 39 -2.37 11.69 -25.57
N GLY A 40 -2.13 11.11 -24.40
CA GLY A 40 -0.79 10.79 -23.90
C GLY A 40 0.06 12.02 -23.53
N HIS A 41 -0.55 13.20 -23.42
CA HIS A 41 0.15 14.46 -23.13
C HIS A 41 0.56 14.58 -21.65
N TYR A 42 -0.11 13.86 -20.75
CA TYR A 42 0.12 13.93 -19.31
C TYR A 42 0.98 12.75 -18.85
N GLY A 43 2.19 13.04 -18.37
CA GLY A 43 3.03 12.08 -17.69
C GLY A 43 2.76 12.05 -16.18
N LYS A 44 3.05 10.91 -15.55
CA LYS A 44 3.19 10.80 -14.10
C LYS A 44 4.28 11.72 -13.60
N GLN A 45 4.07 12.24 -12.40
CA GLN A 45 5.10 13.03 -11.74
C GLN A 45 6.35 12.18 -11.53
N LYS A 46 7.50 12.63 -12.03
CA LYS A 46 8.77 11.94 -11.82
C LYS A 46 9.12 11.97 -10.34
N SER A 47 9.13 10.78 -9.72
CA SER A 47 9.58 10.62 -8.35
C SER A 47 11.03 11.08 -8.20
N SER A 48 11.30 11.88 -7.17
CA SER A 48 12.66 12.28 -6.82
C SER A 48 13.48 11.05 -6.44
N ARG A 49 14.81 11.16 -6.44
CA ARG A 49 15.71 10.07 -5.99
C ARG A 49 15.35 9.55 -4.59
N PHE A 50 14.84 10.46 -3.75
CA PHE A 50 14.36 10.17 -2.41
C PHE A 50 13.03 9.39 -2.42
N GLY A 51 12.07 9.76 -3.26
CA GLY A 51 10.80 9.02 -3.40
C GLY A 51 11.00 7.60 -3.92
N LYS A 52 11.95 7.40 -4.85
CA LYS A 52 12.36 6.08 -5.36
C LYS A 52 12.96 5.17 -4.28
N LEU A 53 13.42 5.74 -3.18
CA LEU A 53 13.97 4.95 -2.07
C LEU A 53 12.89 4.17 -1.32
N LEU A 54 11.67 4.73 -1.22
CA LEU A 54 10.53 4.02 -0.62
C LEU A 54 10.14 2.82 -1.49
N ALA A 55 9.97 3.05 -2.79
CA ALA A 55 9.81 2.03 -3.82
C ALA A 55 9.96 2.64 -5.22
N ASP A 56 10.57 1.92 -6.16
CA ASP A 56 10.56 2.25 -7.60
C ASP A 56 9.84 1.17 -8.41
N GLY A 57 8.61 0.79 -8.00
CA GLY A 57 7.78 -0.21 -8.67
C GLY A 57 6.80 0.36 -9.72
N VAL A 58 5.83 -0.45 -10.13
CA VAL A 58 4.87 -0.18 -11.22
C VAL A 58 4.10 1.14 -11.06
N ALA A 59 3.91 1.62 -9.83
CA ALA A 59 3.31 2.92 -9.56
C ALA A 59 4.12 4.07 -10.20
N ASN A 60 5.45 4.00 -10.20
CA ASN A 60 6.36 5.02 -10.71
C ASN A 60 6.75 4.83 -12.17
N HIS A 61 6.50 3.65 -12.76
CA HIS A 61 6.87 3.35 -14.14
C HIS A 61 5.89 3.94 -15.16
N GLU A 62 6.39 4.19 -16.36
CA GLU A 62 5.65 4.67 -17.54
C GLU A 62 6.01 3.86 -18.80
N GLY A 63 5.22 4.04 -19.86
CA GLY A 63 5.48 3.46 -21.18
C GLY A 63 5.59 1.92 -21.16
N ASP A 64 6.53 1.40 -21.95
CA ASP A 64 6.73 -0.05 -22.12
C ASP A 64 7.11 -0.75 -20.81
N LYS A 65 7.89 -0.09 -19.95
CA LYS A 65 8.28 -0.66 -18.64
C LYS A 65 7.04 -0.86 -17.77
N TRP A 66 6.16 0.15 -17.71
CA TRP A 66 4.89 0.04 -17.00
C TRP A 66 4.00 -1.05 -17.58
N ALA A 67 3.82 -1.08 -18.90
CA ALA A 67 2.98 -2.06 -19.57
C ALA A 67 3.46 -3.50 -19.29
N LYS A 68 4.77 -3.72 -19.35
CA LYS A 68 5.41 -5.00 -19.03
C LYS A 68 5.17 -5.42 -17.58
N HIS A 69 5.49 -4.56 -16.62
CA HIS A 69 5.32 -4.88 -15.20
C HIS A 69 3.85 -5.11 -14.87
N ARG A 70 2.95 -4.25 -15.35
CA ARG A 70 1.50 -4.38 -15.12
C ARG A 70 0.96 -5.69 -15.69
N ARG A 71 1.40 -6.11 -16.88
CA ARG A 71 1.03 -7.39 -17.47
C ARG A 71 1.43 -8.59 -16.60
N ILE A 72 2.62 -8.55 -16.01
CA ILE A 72 3.14 -9.63 -15.16
C ILE A 72 2.43 -9.64 -13.78
N LEU A 73 2.11 -8.47 -13.23
CA LEU A 73 1.50 -8.35 -11.91
C LEU A 73 -0.01 -8.63 -11.91
N ASN A 74 -0.74 -8.23 -12.97
CA ASN A 74 -2.21 -8.31 -13.02
C ASN A 74 -2.82 -9.67 -12.65
N PRO A 75 -2.28 -10.83 -13.09
CA PRO A 75 -2.83 -12.14 -12.74
C PRO A 75 -2.91 -12.38 -11.22
N ALA A 76 -1.99 -11.78 -10.46
CA ALA A 76 -1.92 -11.91 -9.02
C ALA A 76 -3.05 -11.16 -8.28
N PHE A 77 -3.70 -10.20 -8.97
CA PHE A 77 -4.82 -9.41 -8.47
C PHE A 77 -6.16 -9.80 -9.12
N HIS A 78 -6.23 -10.95 -9.79
CA HIS A 78 -7.50 -11.47 -10.28
C HIS A 78 -8.41 -11.88 -9.12
N HIS A 79 -9.71 -11.73 -9.35
CA HIS A 79 -10.77 -11.98 -8.38
C HIS A 79 -10.68 -13.36 -7.70
N GLU A 80 -10.42 -14.41 -8.49
CA GLU A 80 -10.27 -15.78 -7.99
C GLU A 80 -9.09 -15.95 -7.02
N LYS A 81 -8.01 -15.19 -7.24
CA LYS A 81 -6.81 -15.20 -6.38
C LYS A 81 -7.06 -14.43 -5.10
N ILE A 82 -7.73 -13.27 -5.19
CA ILE A 82 -8.15 -12.50 -4.01
C ILE A 82 -9.13 -13.32 -3.13
N LYS A 83 -10.06 -14.07 -3.73
CA LYS A 83 -10.98 -14.96 -3.00
C LYS A 83 -10.25 -15.98 -2.12
N ARG A 84 -9.07 -16.46 -2.54
CA ARG A 84 -8.24 -17.39 -1.75
C ARG A 84 -7.54 -16.71 -0.56
N MET A 85 -7.37 -15.39 -0.60
CA MET A 85 -6.74 -14.62 0.49
C MET A 85 -7.72 -14.29 1.62
N LEU A 86 -9.04 -14.34 1.36
CA LEU A 86 -10.07 -13.96 2.32
C LEU A 86 -9.99 -14.67 3.69
N PRO A 87 -9.75 -16.00 3.77
CA PRO A 87 -9.61 -16.67 5.06
C PRO A 87 -8.46 -16.11 5.91
N VAL A 88 -7.37 -15.67 5.27
CA VAL A 88 -6.23 -15.06 5.96
C VAL A 88 -6.60 -13.67 6.47
N PHE A 89 -7.33 -12.87 5.70
CA PHE A 89 -7.85 -11.57 6.16
C PHE A 89 -8.72 -11.74 7.41
N SER A 90 -9.65 -12.68 7.38
CA SER A 90 -10.53 -12.97 8.54
C SER A 90 -9.73 -13.42 9.76
N ALA A 91 -8.72 -14.30 9.57
CA ALA A 91 -7.87 -14.76 10.67
C ALA A 91 -7.09 -13.60 11.32
N CYS A 92 -6.48 -12.70 10.52
CA CYS A 92 -5.78 -11.53 11.05
C CYS A 92 -6.71 -10.59 11.83
N CYS A 93 -7.94 -10.36 11.32
CA CYS A 93 -8.95 -9.56 12.02
C CYS A 93 -9.37 -10.20 13.35
N GLU A 94 -9.63 -11.50 13.37
CA GLU A 94 -10.00 -12.24 14.58
C GLU A 94 -8.89 -12.24 15.63
N GLU A 95 -7.63 -12.42 15.22
CA GLU A 95 -6.47 -12.34 16.12
C GLU A 95 -6.37 -10.94 16.77
N MET A 96 -6.58 -9.87 16.00
CA MET A 96 -6.60 -8.50 16.53
C MET A 96 -7.75 -8.30 17.53
N ILE A 97 -8.98 -8.70 17.16
CA ILE A 97 -10.17 -8.57 18.02
C ILE A 97 -9.96 -9.36 19.32
N THR A 98 -9.44 -10.59 19.24
CA THR A 98 -9.15 -11.43 20.41
C THR A 98 -8.13 -10.77 21.33
N ARG A 99 -7.09 -10.10 20.79
CA ARG A 99 -6.14 -9.33 21.61
C ARG A 99 -6.83 -8.18 22.34
N TRP A 100 -7.73 -7.46 21.65
CA TRP A 100 -8.48 -6.37 22.27
C TRP A 100 -9.39 -6.89 23.38
N GLU A 101 -10.15 -7.96 23.13
CA GLU A 101 -11.01 -8.61 24.13
C GLU A 101 -10.23 -9.08 25.36
N ASN A 102 -9.06 -9.71 25.16
CA ASN A 102 -8.20 -10.15 26.27
C ASN A 102 -7.58 -8.98 27.06
N SER A 103 -7.50 -7.79 26.47
CA SER A 103 -6.98 -6.58 27.13
C SER A 103 -8.07 -5.83 27.91
N MET A 104 -9.34 -6.22 27.78
CA MET A 104 -10.46 -5.59 28.46
C MET A 104 -10.54 -6.03 29.94
N PRO A 105 -10.66 -5.09 30.90
CA PRO A 105 -11.02 -5.44 32.27
C PRO A 105 -12.41 -6.07 32.34
N THR A 106 -12.64 -6.99 33.26
CA THR A 106 -13.94 -7.66 33.45
C THR A 106 -15.05 -6.63 33.73
N GLY A 107 -15.90 -6.35 32.73
CA GLY A 107 -17.01 -5.39 32.84
C GLY A 107 -16.65 -3.90 32.70
N GLY A 108 -15.44 -3.58 32.21
CA GLY A 108 -14.96 -2.20 32.05
C GLY A 108 -14.94 -1.68 30.61
N PHE A 109 -14.52 -0.43 30.47
CA PHE A 109 -14.13 0.20 29.21
C PHE A 109 -12.60 0.20 29.10
N CYS A 110 -12.07 0.11 27.88
CA CYS A 110 -10.64 0.28 27.60
C CYS A 110 -10.46 1.32 26.51
N GLU A 111 -9.46 2.19 26.67
CA GLU A 111 -9.03 3.13 25.64
C GLU A 111 -7.95 2.46 24.78
N ILE A 112 -8.13 2.48 23.47
CA ILE A 112 -7.22 1.86 22.51
C ILE A 112 -6.85 2.90 21.46
N ASP A 113 -5.55 3.11 21.26
CA ASP A 113 -5.06 3.81 20.07
C ASP A 113 -5.13 2.85 18.88
N VAL A 114 -6.07 3.12 17.98
CA VAL A 114 -6.39 2.23 16.86
C VAL A 114 -5.43 2.36 15.68
N PHE A 115 -4.65 3.45 15.59
CA PHE A 115 -3.75 3.66 14.47
C PHE A 115 -2.59 2.64 14.44
N PRO A 116 -1.85 2.41 15.55
CA PRO A 116 -0.84 1.34 15.61
C PRO A 116 -1.45 -0.06 15.40
N GLU A 117 -2.67 -0.30 15.89
CA GLU A 117 -3.33 -1.59 15.72
C GLU A 117 -3.70 -1.86 14.25
N PHE A 118 -4.19 -0.87 13.51
CA PHE A 118 -4.46 -1.02 12.08
C PHE A 118 -3.19 -1.10 11.23
N GLN A 119 -2.10 -0.43 11.65
CA GLN A 119 -0.78 -0.65 11.05
C GLN A 119 -0.32 -2.11 11.25
N ASN A 120 -0.49 -2.67 12.46
CA ASN A 120 -0.19 -4.06 12.74
C ASN A 120 -1.06 -5.03 11.92
N LEU A 121 -2.38 -4.79 11.85
CA LEU A 121 -3.33 -5.61 11.10
C LEU A 121 -2.98 -5.65 9.61
N THR A 122 -2.82 -4.49 8.99
CA THR A 122 -2.53 -4.39 7.55
C THR A 122 -1.17 -4.95 7.21
N GLY A 123 -0.20 -4.79 8.11
CA GLY A 123 1.11 -5.42 8.03
C GLY A 123 1.06 -6.94 8.08
N ASP A 124 0.28 -7.50 9.00
CA ASP A 124 0.09 -8.95 9.09
C ASP A 124 -0.58 -9.51 7.84
N VAL A 125 -1.66 -8.86 7.40
CA VAL A 125 -2.40 -9.23 6.20
C VAL A 125 -1.48 -9.29 4.99
N ILE A 126 -0.75 -8.22 4.66
CA ILE A 126 0.11 -8.22 3.47
C ILE A 126 1.27 -9.23 3.61
N SER A 127 1.82 -9.41 4.81
CA SER A 127 2.92 -10.36 5.04
C SER A 127 2.50 -11.80 4.79
N ARG A 128 1.30 -12.18 5.25
CA ARG A 128 0.76 -13.53 5.09
C ARG A 128 0.24 -13.77 3.67
N THR A 129 -0.50 -12.82 3.08
CA THR A 129 -1.17 -13.05 1.79
C THR A 129 -0.33 -12.74 0.58
N ALA A 130 0.56 -11.74 0.66
CA ALA A 130 1.39 -11.38 -0.48
C ALA A 130 2.72 -12.11 -0.51
N PHE A 131 3.30 -12.44 0.64
CA PHE A 131 4.68 -12.93 0.70
C PHE A 131 4.82 -14.34 1.28
N GLY A 132 3.75 -14.89 1.86
CA GLY A 132 3.80 -16.18 2.57
C GLY A 132 4.87 -16.21 3.67
N SER A 133 5.31 -15.03 4.12
CA SER A 133 6.42 -14.86 5.04
C SER A 133 5.93 -14.87 6.49
N ASN A 134 6.85 -15.07 7.42
CA ASN A 134 6.55 -14.88 8.84
C ASN A 134 6.21 -13.40 9.11
N TYR A 135 5.14 -13.15 9.87
CA TYR A 135 4.70 -11.84 10.34
C TYR A 135 5.87 -10.94 10.79
N GLN A 136 6.87 -11.53 11.46
CA GLN A 136 8.05 -10.80 11.95
C GLN A 136 8.90 -10.16 10.84
N GLU A 137 9.08 -10.84 9.70
CA GLU A 137 9.89 -10.32 8.58
C GLU A 137 9.17 -9.12 7.92
N GLY A 138 7.86 -9.24 7.70
CA GLY A 138 7.07 -8.15 7.12
C GLY A 138 6.88 -6.96 8.06
N MET A 139 6.70 -7.20 9.36
CA MET A 139 6.68 -6.16 10.39
C MET A 139 8.01 -5.38 10.43
N LYS A 140 9.13 -6.08 10.25
CA LYS A 140 10.44 -5.43 10.18
C LYS A 140 10.58 -4.55 8.94
N ILE A 141 10.13 -5.02 7.78
CA ILE A 141 10.11 -4.22 6.54
C ILE A 141 9.26 -2.96 6.74
N PHE A 142 8.10 -3.10 7.37
CA PHE A 142 7.21 -1.99 7.66
C PHE A 142 7.86 -0.91 8.52
N GLN A 143 8.37 -1.27 9.69
CA GLN A 143 9.02 -0.33 10.60
C GLN A 143 10.16 0.43 9.92
N LEU A 144 10.92 -0.28 9.07
CA LEU A 144 11.98 0.31 8.26
C LEU A 144 11.44 1.28 7.20
N GLN A 145 10.34 0.96 6.50
CA GLN A 145 9.71 1.85 5.53
C GLN A 145 9.05 3.07 6.19
N GLY A 146 8.43 2.92 7.36
CA GLY A 146 7.91 4.01 8.17
C GLY A 146 9.03 4.96 8.61
N GLU A 147 10.12 4.44 9.20
CA GLU A 147 11.29 5.25 9.55
C GLU A 147 11.88 5.96 8.32
N LEU A 148 11.91 5.28 7.18
CA LEU A 148 12.37 5.87 5.92
C LEU A 148 11.48 7.04 5.50
N CYS A 149 10.16 6.88 5.58
CA CYS A 149 9.18 7.92 5.25
C CYS A 149 9.35 9.16 6.14
N GLU A 150 9.44 8.98 7.46
CA GLU A 150 9.67 10.08 8.41
C GLU A 150 10.96 10.84 8.09
N ARG A 151 12.05 10.13 7.79
CA ARG A 151 13.34 10.73 7.44
C ARG A 151 13.29 11.49 6.13
N LEU A 152 12.48 11.04 5.17
CA LEU A 152 12.24 11.73 3.92
C LEU A 152 11.47 13.03 4.13
N ILE A 153 10.45 13.00 5.00
CA ILE A 153 9.68 14.19 5.40
C ILE A 153 10.60 15.20 6.11
N GLN A 154 11.44 14.75 7.04
CA GLN A 154 12.42 15.62 7.72
C GLN A 154 13.44 16.23 6.74
N ALA A 155 13.80 15.50 5.68
CA ALA A 155 14.73 15.97 4.65
C ALA A 155 14.07 16.79 3.54
N PHE A 156 12.76 17.03 3.60
CA PHE A 156 11.96 17.60 2.51
C PHE A 156 12.51 18.91 1.94
N GLN A 157 13.02 19.81 2.80
CA GLN A 157 13.59 21.09 2.36
C GLN A 157 14.92 20.91 1.61
N THR A 158 15.72 19.92 2.00
CA THR A 158 17.02 19.62 1.40
C THR A 158 16.93 18.73 0.16
N LEU A 159 15.76 18.15 -0.08
CA LEU A 159 15.43 17.18 -1.11
C LEU A 159 15.62 17.75 -2.54
N PHE A 160 15.53 19.07 -2.67
CA PHE A 160 15.66 19.81 -3.93
C PHE A 160 17.06 20.35 -4.19
N ILE A 161 17.97 20.29 -3.22
CA ILE A 161 19.33 20.81 -3.37
C ILE A 161 20.14 19.80 -4.20
N PRO A 162 20.60 20.16 -5.42
CA PRO A 162 21.39 19.26 -6.24
C PRO A 162 22.61 18.75 -5.49
N GLY A 163 22.84 17.44 -5.52
CA GLY A 163 23.99 16.81 -4.88
C GLY A 163 23.90 16.56 -3.37
N TYR A 164 22.91 17.12 -2.67
CA TYR A 164 22.73 16.91 -1.21
C TYR A 164 22.61 15.42 -0.85
N TRP A 165 22.01 14.62 -1.73
CA TRP A 165 21.92 13.17 -1.58
C TRP A 165 23.28 12.46 -1.42
N PHE A 166 24.32 12.94 -2.10
CA PHE A 166 25.65 12.35 -2.05
C PHE A 166 26.40 12.76 -0.79
N LEU A 167 25.95 13.81 -0.08
CA LEU A 167 26.57 14.20 1.16
C LEU A 167 26.38 13.08 2.21
N PRO A 168 27.44 12.71 2.93
CA PRO A 168 27.40 11.61 3.89
C PRO A 168 26.83 12.06 5.24
N THR A 169 25.69 12.77 5.22
CA THR A 169 24.98 13.19 6.44
C THR A 169 24.49 11.99 7.24
N LYS A 170 24.25 12.15 8.55
CA LYS A 170 23.69 11.09 9.40
C LYS A 170 22.38 10.54 8.84
N ASN A 171 21.51 11.43 8.35
CA ASN A 171 20.23 11.05 7.75
C ASN A 171 20.42 10.25 6.45
N ASN A 172 21.25 10.73 5.51
CA ASN A 172 21.50 10.04 4.24
C ASN A 172 22.16 8.67 4.45
N ARG A 173 23.07 8.55 5.42
CA ARG A 173 23.68 7.26 5.79
C ARG A 173 22.62 6.29 6.35
N ARG A 174 21.74 6.75 7.24
CA ARG A 174 20.68 5.91 7.80
C ARG A 174 19.65 5.49 6.75
N MET A 175 19.19 6.40 5.90
CA MET A 175 18.28 6.07 4.80
C MET A 175 18.88 5.02 3.84
N ARG A 176 20.17 5.13 3.51
CA ARG A 176 20.88 4.11 2.72
C ARG A 176 21.02 2.77 3.45
N ALA A 177 21.25 2.79 4.76
CA ALA A 177 21.33 1.56 5.56
C ALA A 177 19.96 0.85 5.61
N ILE A 178 18.89 1.61 5.79
CA ILE A 178 17.51 1.11 5.78
C ILE A 178 17.17 0.46 4.43
N ASP A 179 17.43 1.13 3.30
CA ASP A 179 17.16 0.54 1.97
C ASP A 179 17.95 -0.77 1.77
N ARG A 180 19.21 -0.84 2.21
CA ARG A 180 20.00 -2.08 2.14
C ARG A 180 19.42 -3.20 3.02
N GLU A 181 18.97 -2.87 4.22
CA GLU A 181 18.36 -3.82 5.15
C GLU A 181 17.07 -4.39 4.55
N ILE A 182 16.16 -3.53 4.06
CA ILE A 182 14.93 -3.93 3.37
C ILE A 182 15.25 -4.83 2.17
N ARG A 183 16.18 -4.43 1.30
CA ARG A 183 16.58 -5.25 0.13
C ARG A 183 17.12 -6.61 0.54
N THR A 184 17.86 -6.68 1.65
CA THR A 184 18.43 -7.94 2.15
C THR A 184 17.34 -8.89 2.61
N ILE A 185 16.38 -8.39 3.40
CA ILE A 185 15.22 -9.16 3.86
C ILE A 185 14.40 -9.66 2.66
N LEU A 186 14.07 -8.76 1.72
CA LEU A 186 13.28 -9.10 0.54
C LEU A 186 13.98 -10.12 -0.37
N ARG A 187 15.30 -9.99 -0.59
CA ARG A 187 16.07 -11.01 -1.32
C ARG A 187 16.01 -12.37 -0.62
N GLY A 188 16.05 -12.38 0.71
CA GLY A 188 15.87 -13.59 1.51
C GLY A 188 14.51 -14.24 1.27
N ILE A 189 13.43 -13.46 1.36
CA ILE A 189 12.04 -13.93 1.13
C ILE A 189 11.88 -14.47 -0.30
N ILE A 190 12.29 -13.68 -1.30
CA ILE A 190 12.19 -14.07 -2.72
C ILE A 190 12.98 -15.34 -2.98
N GLY A 191 14.24 -15.42 -2.52
CA GLY A 191 15.07 -16.60 -2.72
C GLY A 191 14.55 -17.86 -2.02
N LYS A 192 13.96 -17.73 -0.82
CA LYS A 192 13.28 -18.85 -0.13
C LYS A 192 12.09 -19.34 -0.96
N LYS A 193 11.24 -18.42 -1.45
CA LYS A 193 10.05 -18.74 -2.24
C LYS A 193 10.40 -19.37 -3.59
N GLU A 194 11.37 -18.83 -4.31
CA GLU A 194 11.83 -19.38 -5.60
C GLU A 194 12.33 -20.83 -5.45
N ARG A 195 13.08 -21.14 -4.38
CA ARG A 195 13.53 -22.51 -4.11
C ARG A 195 12.37 -23.44 -3.81
N ALA A 196 11.44 -23.02 -2.96
CA ALA A 196 10.28 -23.83 -2.60
C ALA A 196 9.38 -24.13 -3.81
N ILE A 197 9.20 -23.17 -4.72
CA ILE A 197 8.46 -23.38 -5.98
C ILE A 197 9.21 -24.38 -6.88
N LYS A 198 10.53 -24.23 -7.05
CA LYS A 198 11.34 -25.15 -7.88
C LYS A 198 11.34 -26.59 -7.35
N ASN A 199 11.28 -26.76 -6.04
CA ASN A 199 11.24 -28.08 -5.40
C ASN A 199 9.83 -28.70 -5.37
N GLY A 200 8.80 -27.96 -5.79
CA GLY A 200 7.40 -28.39 -5.66
C GLY A 200 6.86 -28.39 -4.23
N GLU A 201 7.56 -27.73 -3.29
CA GLU A 201 7.26 -27.71 -1.86
C GLU A 201 6.26 -26.60 -1.47
N ALA A 202 6.07 -25.58 -2.33
CA ALA A 202 5.18 -24.45 -2.05
C ALA A 202 4.22 -24.17 -3.21
N SER A 203 2.97 -23.90 -2.85
CA SER A 203 1.98 -23.36 -3.79
C SER A 203 2.35 -21.93 -4.20
N SER A 204 2.06 -21.59 -5.46
CA SER A 204 2.14 -20.23 -6.01
C SER A 204 0.90 -19.39 -5.69
N ASP A 205 0.14 -19.72 -4.63
CA ASP A 205 -1.13 -19.04 -4.34
C ASP A 205 -1.01 -17.64 -3.72
N ASP A 206 0.15 -17.26 -3.20
CA ASP A 206 0.41 -15.89 -2.71
C ASP A 206 0.91 -14.94 -3.82
N LEU A 207 0.80 -13.63 -3.57
CA LEU A 207 1.11 -12.60 -4.57
C LEU A 207 2.53 -12.76 -5.15
N LEU A 208 3.52 -13.03 -4.30
CA LEU A 208 4.90 -13.24 -4.69
C LEU A 208 5.07 -14.52 -5.53
N GLY A 209 4.41 -15.61 -5.15
CA GLY A 209 4.38 -16.85 -5.93
C GLY A 209 3.81 -16.64 -7.33
N LEU A 210 2.66 -15.97 -7.43
CA LEU A 210 2.03 -15.63 -8.71
C LEU A 210 2.89 -14.70 -9.56
N LEU A 211 3.54 -13.73 -8.93
CA LEU A 211 4.48 -12.81 -9.58
C LEU A 211 5.67 -13.57 -10.18
N LEU A 212 6.30 -14.44 -9.39
CA LEU A 212 7.45 -15.24 -9.83
C LEU A 212 7.06 -16.19 -10.96
N GLU A 213 5.92 -16.86 -10.85
CA GLU A 213 5.41 -17.77 -11.87
C GLU A 213 5.09 -17.02 -13.18
N SER A 214 4.36 -15.91 -13.09
CA SER A 214 4.03 -15.09 -14.25
C SER A 214 5.29 -14.53 -14.92
N ASN A 215 6.28 -14.14 -14.12
CA ASN A 215 7.56 -13.66 -14.62
C ASN A 215 8.34 -14.75 -15.38
N MET A 216 8.37 -15.98 -14.85
CA MET A 216 9.01 -17.12 -15.50
C MET A 216 8.33 -17.48 -16.83
N GLN A 217 6.99 -17.50 -16.86
CA GLN A 217 6.22 -17.75 -18.08
C GLN A 217 6.50 -16.67 -19.15
N GLN A 218 6.55 -15.40 -18.75
CA GLN A 218 6.80 -14.27 -19.64
C GLN A 218 8.24 -14.21 -20.15
N ALA A 219 9.21 -14.63 -19.32
CA ALA A 219 10.61 -14.70 -19.74
C ALA A 219 10.78 -15.70 -20.90
N ASN A 220 10.02 -16.79 -20.95
CA ASN A 220 10.05 -17.80 -22.02
C ASN A 220 11.50 -18.26 -22.36
N GLY A 221 12.36 -18.36 -21.35
CA GLY A 221 13.80 -18.65 -21.46
C GLY A 221 14.71 -17.49 -21.91
N LYS A 222 14.16 -16.31 -22.22
CA LYS A 222 14.89 -15.09 -22.62
C LYS A 222 14.85 -14.03 -21.52
N ALA A 223 16.02 -13.73 -20.95
CA ALA A 223 16.16 -12.80 -19.82
C ALA A 223 15.57 -11.39 -20.06
N ASN A 224 15.53 -10.91 -21.31
CA ASN A 224 15.04 -9.55 -21.62
C ASN A 224 13.51 -9.40 -21.54
N LEU A 225 12.74 -10.50 -21.54
CA LEU A 225 11.28 -10.47 -21.58
C LEU A 225 10.63 -10.45 -20.18
N GLY A 226 11.33 -10.93 -19.14
CA GLY A 226 10.88 -10.88 -17.74
C GLY A 226 11.42 -9.68 -16.95
N MET A 227 10.89 -9.44 -15.75
CA MET A 227 11.46 -8.54 -14.74
C MET A 227 12.75 -9.11 -14.17
N SER A 228 13.71 -8.23 -13.89
CA SER A 228 14.92 -8.59 -13.15
C SER A 228 14.62 -8.83 -11.67
N ILE A 229 15.54 -9.46 -10.95
CA ILE A 229 15.40 -9.63 -9.49
C ILE A 229 15.31 -8.28 -8.76
N GLU A 230 16.02 -7.26 -9.24
CA GLU A 230 15.93 -5.90 -8.67
C GLU A 230 14.57 -5.26 -8.93
N ASP A 231 13.99 -5.47 -10.12
CA ASP A 231 12.63 -5.01 -10.41
C ASP A 231 11.61 -5.69 -9.48
N ILE A 232 11.73 -7.01 -9.26
CA ILE A 232 10.86 -7.74 -8.32
C ILE A 232 11.00 -7.18 -6.91
N ILE A 233 12.21 -6.90 -6.43
CA ILE A 233 12.43 -6.28 -5.11
C ILE A 233 11.73 -4.91 -5.02
N GLU A 234 11.80 -4.07 -6.06
CA GLU A 234 11.10 -2.78 -6.06
C GLU A 234 9.57 -2.92 -6.08
N GLU A 235 9.02 -3.92 -6.79
CA GLU A 235 7.60 -4.23 -6.72
C GLU A 235 7.20 -4.71 -5.32
N CYS A 236 8.01 -5.56 -4.68
CA CYS A 236 7.76 -6.01 -3.32
C CYS A 236 7.79 -4.84 -2.32
N LYS A 237 8.77 -3.92 -2.43
CA LYS A 237 8.81 -2.69 -1.63
C LYS A 237 7.55 -1.85 -1.81
N LEU A 238 7.09 -1.72 -3.06
CA LEU A 238 5.87 -0.99 -3.38
C LEU A 238 4.64 -1.63 -2.72
N PHE A 239 4.50 -2.96 -2.80
CA PHE A 239 3.34 -3.66 -2.25
C PHE A 239 3.27 -3.60 -0.73
N TYR A 240 4.40 -3.76 -0.04
CA TYR A 240 4.45 -3.56 1.42
C TYR A 240 4.04 -2.14 1.79
N PHE A 241 4.64 -1.13 1.14
CA PHE A 241 4.38 0.27 1.49
C PHE A 241 2.94 0.70 1.15
N ALA A 242 2.51 0.46 -0.09
CA ALA A 242 1.21 0.92 -0.57
C ALA A 242 0.05 0.15 0.09
N GLY A 243 0.19 -1.17 0.27
CA GLY A 243 -0.86 -2.00 0.84
C GLY A 243 -1.09 -1.75 2.33
N MET A 244 -0.05 -1.33 3.05
CA MET A 244 -0.11 -1.16 4.50
C MET A 244 -0.55 0.25 4.91
N GLU A 245 0.23 1.26 4.56
CA GLU A 245 0.02 2.64 5.06
C GLU A 245 -1.31 3.22 4.60
N THR A 246 -1.70 2.99 3.34
CA THR A 246 -2.97 3.55 2.83
C THR A 246 -4.18 2.89 3.48
N THR A 247 -4.12 1.57 3.70
CA THR A 247 -5.21 0.80 4.31
C THR A 247 -5.32 1.09 5.81
N SER A 248 -4.20 1.23 6.53
CA SER A 248 -4.22 1.53 7.97
C SER A 248 -4.84 2.91 8.24
N VAL A 249 -4.47 3.91 7.44
CA VAL A 249 -5.05 5.26 7.49
C VAL A 249 -6.53 5.23 7.13
N LEU A 250 -6.92 4.50 6.09
CA LEU A 250 -8.32 4.35 5.70
C LEU A 250 -9.17 3.74 6.82
N LEU A 251 -8.71 2.65 7.44
CA LEU A 251 -9.41 1.98 8.54
C LEU A 251 -9.50 2.87 9.78
N THR A 252 -8.43 3.58 10.11
CA THR A 252 -8.39 4.53 11.22
C THR A 252 -9.44 5.62 11.06
N TRP A 253 -9.44 6.30 9.92
CA TRP A 253 -10.43 7.35 9.66
C TRP A 253 -11.83 6.82 9.53
N THR A 254 -12.01 5.61 8.99
CA THR A 254 -13.32 4.96 8.95
C THR A 254 -13.88 4.77 10.36
N LEU A 255 -13.07 4.27 11.30
CA LEU A 255 -13.51 4.08 12.68
C LEU A 255 -13.80 5.41 13.39
N VAL A 256 -12.96 6.43 13.17
CA VAL A 256 -13.18 7.79 13.70
C VAL A 256 -14.48 8.39 13.16
N VAL A 257 -14.74 8.29 11.86
CA VAL A 257 -15.95 8.82 11.25
C VAL A 257 -17.18 8.05 11.74
N LEU A 258 -17.11 6.72 11.85
CA LEU A 258 -18.21 5.93 12.40
C LEU A 258 -18.51 6.26 13.86
N SER A 259 -17.50 6.55 14.69
CA SER A 259 -17.73 6.94 16.09
C SER A 259 -18.37 8.32 16.23
N MET A 260 -18.17 9.21 15.26
CA MET A 260 -18.84 10.51 15.16
C MET A 260 -20.27 10.43 14.59
N HIS A 261 -20.62 9.30 13.97
CA HIS A 261 -21.89 9.09 13.26
C HIS A 261 -22.56 7.75 13.66
N PRO A 262 -23.10 7.65 14.89
CA PRO A 262 -23.64 6.39 15.42
C PRO A 262 -24.78 5.79 14.58
N GLU A 263 -25.58 6.61 13.91
CA GLU A 263 -26.65 6.17 13.02
C GLU A 263 -26.11 5.33 11.86
N TRP A 264 -24.95 5.72 11.31
CA TRP A 264 -24.30 4.99 10.23
C TRP A 264 -23.56 3.75 10.74
N GLN A 265 -23.02 3.83 11.97
CA GLN A 265 -22.42 2.68 12.63
C GLN A 265 -23.44 1.56 12.85
N GLU A 266 -24.65 1.90 13.29
CA GLU A 266 -25.71 0.91 13.52
C GLU A 266 -26.23 0.33 12.20
N GLN A 267 -26.47 1.17 11.19
CA GLN A 267 -26.88 0.68 9.87
C GLN A 267 -25.85 -0.28 9.23
N ALA A 268 -24.55 0.04 9.37
CA ALA A 268 -23.49 -0.84 8.89
C ALA A 268 -23.47 -2.17 9.67
N ARG A 269 -23.69 -2.13 10.99
CA ARG A 269 -23.80 -3.32 11.84
C ARG A 269 -25.00 -4.19 11.43
N GLU A 270 -26.17 -3.59 11.26
CA GLU A 270 -27.39 -4.27 10.83
C GLU A 270 -27.21 -4.92 9.45
N GLU A 271 -26.59 -4.23 8.49
CA GLU A 271 -26.29 -4.79 7.17
C GLU A 271 -25.41 -6.05 7.28
N VAL A 272 -24.33 -5.98 8.08
CA VAL A 272 -23.42 -7.12 8.28
C VAL A 272 -24.15 -8.28 8.97
N LEU A 273 -24.92 -8.01 10.03
CA LEU A 273 -25.68 -9.03 10.75
C LEU A 273 -26.75 -9.68 9.88
N HIS A 274 -27.43 -8.91 9.02
CA HIS A 274 -28.41 -9.44 8.08
C HIS A 274 -27.79 -10.39 7.06
N GLN A 275 -26.61 -10.05 6.54
CA GLN A 275 -25.96 -10.86 5.49
C GLN A 275 -25.19 -12.07 6.04
N PHE A 276 -24.53 -11.94 7.19
CA PHE A 276 -23.60 -12.94 7.70
C PHE A 276 -24.01 -13.54 9.05
N GLY A 277 -24.98 -12.94 9.75
CA GLY A 277 -25.30 -13.32 11.12
C GLY A 277 -24.07 -13.20 12.02
N ARG A 278 -23.71 -14.32 12.67
CA ARG A 278 -22.47 -14.45 13.47
C ARG A 278 -21.41 -15.33 12.79
N THR A 279 -21.56 -15.60 11.50
CA THR A 279 -20.61 -16.43 10.75
C THR A 279 -19.53 -15.58 10.10
N ARG A 280 -18.41 -16.22 9.73
CA ARG A 280 -17.31 -15.54 9.04
C ARG A 280 -17.77 -15.03 7.66
N PRO A 281 -17.38 -13.80 7.26
CA PRO A 281 -17.72 -13.30 5.94
C PRO A 281 -17.20 -14.20 4.81
N ASP A 282 -18.08 -14.53 3.88
CA ASP A 282 -17.72 -15.17 2.62
C ASP A 282 -17.60 -14.15 1.48
N PHE A 283 -16.85 -14.54 0.45
CA PHE A 283 -16.51 -13.65 -0.64
C PHE A 283 -17.72 -13.21 -1.48
N GLU A 284 -18.75 -14.07 -1.62
CA GLU A 284 -19.89 -13.80 -2.50
C GLU A 284 -20.81 -12.74 -1.89
N ASN A 285 -21.04 -12.83 -0.57
CA ASN A 285 -21.88 -11.91 0.16
C ASN A 285 -21.18 -10.57 0.48
N LEU A 286 -19.84 -10.49 0.45
CA LEU A 286 -19.12 -9.21 0.61
C LEU A 286 -19.53 -8.18 -0.45
N SER A 287 -19.77 -8.61 -1.68
CA SER A 287 -20.23 -7.74 -2.77
C SER A 287 -21.62 -7.14 -2.53
N ARG A 288 -22.38 -7.68 -1.57
CA ARG A 288 -23.75 -7.26 -1.23
C ARG A 288 -23.79 -6.22 -0.11
N LEU A 289 -22.66 -5.92 0.53
CA LEU A 289 -22.55 -4.89 1.56
C LEU A 289 -22.49 -3.50 0.91
N LYS A 290 -23.65 -2.91 0.64
CA LYS A 290 -23.77 -1.64 -0.06
C LYS A 290 -23.41 -0.47 0.85
N ILE A 291 -23.84 -0.50 2.11
CA ILE A 291 -23.59 0.59 3.07
C ILE A 291 -22.12 0.62 3.43
N VAL A 292 -21.55 -0.54 3.77
CA VAL A 292 -20.11 -0.66 4.05
C VAL A 292 -19.30 -0.23 2.82
N SER A 293 -19.59 -0.74 1.62
CA SER A 293 -18.81 -0.38 0.42
C SER A 293 -18.96 1.09 0.00
N ALA A 294 -20.17 1.66 0.07
CA ALA A 294 -20.43 3.04 -0.37
C ALA A 294 -19.86 4.09 0.60
N LYS A 295 -19.65 3.74 1.87
CA LYS A 295 -19.20 4.67 2.93
C LYS A 295 -17.77 4.46 3.41
N PHE A 296 -17.08 3.41 2.94
CA PHE A 296 -15.61 3.37 2.96
C PHE A 296 -14.97 4.39 1.99
N MET A 297 -15.66 4.75 0.91
CA MET A 297 -15.16 5.69 -0.12
C MET A 297 -15.05 7.17 0.32
N PRO A 298 -15.95 7.73 1.15
CA PRO A 298 -15.83 9.07 1.72
C PRO A 298 -14.59 9.28 2.59
N CYS A 299 -14.10 8.27 3.32
CA CYS A 299 -12.88 8.40 4.14
C CYS A 299 -11.64 8.66 3.25
N ALA A 300 -11.61 8.09 2.04
CA ALA A 300 -10.59 8.41 1.05
C ALA A 300 -10.69 9.87 0.52
N HIS A 301 -11.88 10.50 0.59
CA HIS A 301 -12.06 11.91 0.24
C HIS A 301 -11.67 12.87 1.38
N ILE A 302 -11.65 12.40 2.64
CA ILE A 302 -11.22 13.19 3.81
C ILE A 302 -9.69 13.21 3.93
N VAL A 303 -9.03 12.15 3.47
CA VAL A 303 -7.56 11.99 3.53
C VAL A 303 -6.83 12.52 2.28
N GLY A 304 -7.56 12.78 1.18
CA GLY A 304 -7.03 13.21 -0.12
C GLY A 304 -6.87 14.71 -0.30
#